data_AF-A0A7J9KR58-F1
#
_entry.id   AF-A0A7J9KR58-F1
#
_cell.length_a   1.000
_cell.length_b   1.000
_cell.length_c   1.000
_cell.angle_alpha   90.00
_cell.angle_beta   90.00
_cell.angle_gamma   90.00
#
_symmetry.space_group_name_H-M   'P 1'
#
loop_
_entity.id
_entity.type
_entity.pdbx_description
1 polymer ?
#
loop_
_entity_poly.entity_id
_entity_poly.type
_entity_poly.pdbx_seq_one_letter_code
_entity_poly.pdbx_strand_id
1 'polypeptide(L)'
;MLKLVSLICFLIFSCYMGVESKDLKHLTNELEVNVAASRVWELYRHLGISMLTARELKTVIQSVQVLKGDGGVGTILKLTFVPG
;
A
#
# COMPACT_ATOMS: atom_id res chain seq x y z
N MET A 1 -19.37 7.59 45.76
CA MET A 1 -20.10 7.00 44.62
C MET A 1 -19.54 7.42 43.26
N LEU A 2 -19.15 8.68 43.03
CA LEU A 2 -18.63 9.17 41.74
C LEU A 2 -17.38 8.44 41.20
N LYS A 3 -16.46 8.04 42.10
CA LYS A 3 -15.23 7.29 41.72
C LYS A 3 -15.52 5.89 41.16
N LEU A 4 -16.56 5.23 41.68
CA LEU A 4 -16.94 3.88 41.25
C LEU A 4 -17.61 3.90 39.86
N VAL A 5 -18.47 4.89 39.62
CA VAL A 5 -19.12 5.10 38.32
C VAL A 5 -18.06 5.42 37.24
N SER A 6 -17.11 6.29 37.56
CA SER A 6 -15.99 6.62 36.67
C SER A 6 -15.18 5.37 36.29
N LEU A 7 -14.78 4.55 37.26
CA LEU A 7 -14.02 3.32 37.02
C LEU A 7 -14.79 2.34 36.12
N ILE A 8 -16.09 2.16 36.36
CA ILE A 8 -16.96 1.29 35.55
C ILE A 8 -17.05 1.81 34.11
N CYS A 9 -17.22 3.12 33.90
CA CYS A 9 -17.22 3.70 32.57
C CYS A 9 -15.89 3.51 31.83
N PHE A 10 -14.75 3.66 32.51
CA PHE A 10 -13.44 3.41 31.92
C PHE A 10 -13.23 1.95 31.52
N LEU A 11 -13.67 1.00 32.35
CA LEU A 11 -13.58 -0.43 32.05
C LEU A 11 -14.47 -0.81 30.87
N ILE A 12 -15.71 -0.31 30.83
CA ILE A 12 -16.62 -0.54 29.69
C ILE A 12 -16.04 0.07 28.41
N PHE A 13 -15.52 1.30 28.47
CA PHE A 13 -14.90 1.94 27.31
C PHE A 13 -13.66 1.19 26.81
N SER A 14 -12.79 0.74 27.73
CA SER A 14 -11.62 -0.06 27.39
C SER A 14 -11.99 -1.42 26.78
N CYS A 15 -13.08 -2.06 27.25
CA CYS A 15 -13.57 -3.30 26.66
C CYS A 15 -14.26 -3.09 25.30
N TYR A 16 -14.84 -1.90 25.06
CA TYR A 16 -15.48 -1.56 23.78
C TYR A 16 -14.46 -1.20 22.70
N MET A 17 -13.30 -0.68 23.08
CA MET A 17 -12.16 -0.44 22.19
C MET A 17 -11.41 -1.75 21.95
N GLY A 18 -12.07 -2.71 21.31
CA GLY A 18 -11.39 -3.86 20.72
C GLY A 18 -10.42 -3.34 19.65
N VAL A 19 -9.13 -3.25 19.99
CA VAL A 19 -8.08 -2.99 19.01
C VAL A 19 -8.02 -4.22 18.12
N GLU A 20 -8.54 -4.09 16.90
CA GLU A 20 -8.44 -5.13 15.87
C GLU A 20 -6.98 -5.21 15.42
N SER A 21 -6.17 -5.97 16.17
CA SER A 21 -4.78 -6.25 15.82
C SER A 21 -4.75 -7.28 14.69
N LYS A 22 -4.73 -6.79 13.45
CA LYS A 22 -4.47 -7.65 12.29
C LYS A 22 -3.00 -8.03 12.28
N ASP A 23 -2.69 -9.32 12.36
CA ASP A 23 -1.32 -9.83 12.20
C ASP A 23 -0.78 -9.45 10.82
N LEU A 24 0.30 -8.66 10.81
CA LEU A 24 1.01 -8.26 9.61
C LEU A 24 1.87 -9.45 9.12
N LYS A 25 1.47 -10.05 8.00
CA LYS A 25 2.27 -11.06 7.31
C LYS A 25 3.36 -10.36 6.48
N HIS A 26 4.58 -10.89 6.51
CA HIS A 26 5.73 -10.38 5.75
C HIS A 26 6.22 -11.42 4.75
N LEU A 27 6.38 -11.02 3.48
CA LEU A 27 6.95 -11.84 2.41
C LEU A 27 8.05 -11.02 1.70
N THR A 28 9.22 -11.62 1.50
CA THR A 28 10.35 -10.98 0.82
C THR A 28 10.66 -11.71 -0.48
N ASN A 29 11.02 -10.96 -1.51
CA ASN A 29 11.63 -11.47 -2.74
C ASN A 29 12.86 -10.62 -3.08
N GLU A 30 13.96 -11.29 -3.38
CA GLU A 30 15.22 -10.65 -3.79
C GLU A 30 15.58 -11.13 -5.20
N LEU A 31 15.97 -10.20 -6.06
CA LEU A 31 16.33 -10.48 -7.46
C LEU A 31 17.63 -9.73 -7.78
N GLU A 32 18.70 -10.47 -8.05
CA GLU A 32 19.94 -9.90 -8.56
C GLU A 32 19.79 -9.54 -10.04
N VAL A 33 20.16 -8.30 -10.38
CA VAL A 33 20.13 -7.80 -11.76
C VAL A 33 21.47 -7.17 -12.12
N ASN A 34 21.95 -7.43 -13.34
CA ASN A 34 23.20 -6.85 -13.84
C ASN A 34 22.98 -5.40 -14.35
N VAL A 35 22.51 -4.52 -13.47
CA VAL A 35 22.23 -3.11 -13.76
C VAL A 35 22.61 -2.27 -12.55
N ALA A 36 23.16 -1.07 -12.78
CA ALA A 36 23.49 -0.16 -11.69
C ALA A 36 22.25 0.20 -10.85
N ALA A 37 22.38 0.20 -9.52
CA ALA A 37 21.29 0.47 -8.60
C ALA A 37 20.58 1.81 -8.88
N SER A 38 21.33 2.85 -9.29
CA SER A 38 20.75 4.14 -9.66
C SER A 38 19.79 4.05 -10.84
N ARG A 39 20.08 3.22 -11.83
CA ARG A 39 19.20 3.02 -13.00
C ARG A 39 17.92 2.29 -12.64
N VAL A 40 18.01 1.29 -11.76
CA VAL A 40 16.82 0.61 -11.23
C VAL A 40 16.00 1.61 -10.41
N TRP A 41 16.65 2.39 -9.54
CA TRP A 41 15.97 3.40 -8.72
C TRP A 41 15.23 4.47 -9.52
N GLU A 42 15.79 4.93 -10.65
CA GLU A 42 15.09 5.87 -11.54
C GLU A 42 13.73 5.35 -12.03
N LEU A 43 13.57 4.03 -12.19
CA LEU A 43 12.28 3.44 -12.55
C LEU A 43 11.32 3.41 -11.36
N TYR A 44 11.81 3.10 -10.16
CA TYR A 44 10.97 2.92 -8.97
C TYR A 44 10.59 4.21 -8.25
N ARG A 45 11.41 5.26 -8.35
CA ARG A 45 11.28 6.47 -7.52
C ARG A 45 10.01 7.28 -7.77
N HIS A 46 9.40 7.17 -8.97
CA HIS A 46 8.18 7.88 -9.40
C HIS A 46 7.25 6.92 -10.17
N LEU A 47 6.54 7.42 -11.20
CA LEU A 47 5.61 6.63 -12.02
C LEU A 47 6.29 5.71 -13.05
N GLY A 48 7.63 5.68 -13.12
CA GLY A 48 8.38 4.98 -14.16
C GLY A 48 7.99 3.51 -14.27
N ILE A 49 8.01 2.78 -13.16
CA ILE A 49 7.64 1.37 -13.12
C ILE A 49 6.17 1.15 -13.49
N SER A 50 5.24 1.99 -13.01
CA SER A 50 3.82 1.85 -13.32
C SER A 50 3.54 2.02 -14.81
N MET A 51 4.21 2.99 -15.46
CA MET A 51 4.08 3.23 -16.90
C MET A 51 4.75 2.14 -17.73
N LEU A 52 5.89 1.61 -17.27
CA LEU A 52 6.55 0.47 -17.91
C LEU A 52 5.65 -0.77 -17.86
N THR A 53 5.08 -1.08 -16.70
CA THR A 53 4.18 -2.23 -16.55
C THR A 53 2.93 -2.10 -17.42
N ALA A 54 2.35 -0.90 -17.52
CA ALA A 54 1.23 -0.63 -18.42
C ALA A 54 1.57 -0.86 -19.90
N ARG A 55 2.82 -0.61 -20.29
CA ARG A 55 3.31 -0.78 -21.67
C ARG A 55 3.67 -2.23 -21.98
N GLU A 56 4.40 -2.89 -21.08
CA GLU A 56 5.04 -4.18 -21.35
C GLU A 56 4.17 -5.37 -20.90
N LEU A 57 3.41 -5.24 -19.80
CA LEU A 57 2.60 -6.33 -19.25
C LEU A 57 1.14 -6.27 -19.69
N LYS A 58 0.88 -6.06 -20.99
CA LYS A 58 -0.49 -5.92 -21.53
C LYS A 58 -1.37 -7.15 -21.35
N THR A 59 -0.77 -8.31 -21.15
CA THR A 59 -1.48 -9.57 -20.87
C THR A 59 -1.96 -9.67 -19.43
N VAL A 60 -1.53 -8.77 -18.54
CA VAL A 60 -1.90 -8.74 -17.12
C VAL A 60 -2.60 -7.44 -16.79
N ILE A 61 -2.03 -6.30 -17.19
CA ILE A 61 -2.54 -4.97 -16.93
C ILE A 61 -3.18 -4.40 -18.20
N GLN A 62 -4.48 -4.12 -18.11
CA GLN A 62 -5.23 -3.46 -19.18
C GLN A 62 -4.99 -1.94 -19.20
N SER A 63 -4.95 -1.28 -18.04
CA SER A 63 -4.63 0.15 -17.96
C SER A 63 -4.10 0.60 -16.60
N VAL A 64 -3.38 1.72 -16.61
CA VAL A 64 -2.91 2.44 -15.42
C VAL A 64 -3.31 3.89 -15.57
N GLN A 65 -4.01 4.45 -14.58
CA GLN A 65 -4.46 5.84 -14.57
C GLN A 65 -4.01 6.52 -13.29
N VAL A 66 -3.45 7.72 -13.40
CA VAL A 66 -3.14 8.57 -12.23
C VAL A 66 -4.38 9.37 -11.88
N LEU A 67 -4.98 9.09 -10.72
CA LEU A 67 -6.15 9.83 -10.24
C LEU A 67 -5.74 11.12 -9.51
N LYS A 68 -4.59 11.11 -8.84
CA LYS A 68 -4.05 12.24 -8.09
C LYS A 68 -2.54 12.08 -7.88
N GLY A 69 -1.78 13.18 -7.94
CA GLY A 69 -0.36 13.22 -7.60
C GLY A 69 0.57 13.15 -8.82
N ASP A 70 1.88 13.17 -8.54
CA ASP A 70 2.97 13.31 -9.50
C ASP A 70 3.91 12.08 -9.57
N GLY A 71 3.60 11.04 -8.79
CA GLY A 71 4.48 9.89 -8.59
C GLY A 71 5.22 9.87 -7.27
N GLY A 72 5.16 10.97 -6.49
CA GLY A 72 5.64 11.01 -5.12
C GLY A 72 4.66 10.40 -4.11
N VAL A 73 5.01 10.52 -2.83
CA VAL A 73 4.19 10.03 -1.71
C VAL A 73 2.79 10.67 -1.75
N GLY A 74 1.76 9.85 -1.61
CA GLY A 74 0.35 10.28 -1.68
C GLY A 74 -0.26 10.26 -3.08
N THR A 75 0.48 9.81 -4.10
CA THR A 75 -0.06 9.55 -5.44
C THR A 75 -1.08 8.40 -5.40
N ILE A 76 -2.20 8.56 -6.12
CA ILE A 76 -3.27 7.57 -6.23
C ILE A 76 -3.32 7.05 -7.67
N LEU A 77 -3.17 5.74 -7.83
CA LEU A 77 -3.26 5.04 -9.11
C LEU A 77 -4.50 4.15 -9.16
N LYS A 78 -5.19 4.16 -10.30
CA LYS A 78 -6.20 3.15 -10.66
C LYS A 78 -5.58 2.17 -11.65
N LEU A 79 -5.42 0.93 -11.21
CA LEU A 79 -4.98 -0.20 -12.05
C LEU A 79 -6.19 -0.99 -12.52
N THR A 80 -6.28 -1.27 -13.81
CA THR A 80 -7.28 -2.17 -14.38
C THR A 80 -6.55 -3.37 -14.95
N PHE A 81 -6.90 -4.58 -14.49
CA PHE A 81 -6.35 -5.83 -14.97
C PHE A 81 -7.19 -6.36 -16.14
N VAL A 82 -6.61 -7.24 -16.96
CA VAL A 82 -7.39 -7.94 -17.99
C VAL A 82 -8.45 -8.84 -17.35
N PRO A 83 -9.58 -9.12 -18.03
CA PRO A 83 -10.53 -10.14 -17.58
C PRO A 83 -9.84 -11.50 -17.40
N GLY A 84 -10.21 -12.22 -16.35
CA GLY A 84 -9.69 -13.57 -16.04
C GLY A 84 -10.34 -14.67 -16.85
#